data_AF-A0A2D6AQ03-F1
#
_entry.id   AF-A0A2D6AQ03-F1
#
_cell.length_a   1.000
_cell.length_b   1.000
_cell.length_c   1.000
_cell.angle_alpha   90.00
_cell.angle_beta   90.00
_cell.angle_gamma   90.00
#
_symmetry.space_group_name_H-M   'P 1'
#
loop_
_entity.id
_entity.type
_entity.pdbx_description
1 polymer ?
#
loop_
_entity_poly.entity_id
_entity_poly.type
_entity_poly.pdbx_seq_one_letter_code
_entity_poly.pdbx_strand_id
1 'polypeptide(L)'
;MSYNRIATCRAYTDWISKSLASGWITSSQITTVRTDSGTFALDSGNIMDLFDFKPQRYVVVPKEHKEFYIQLDTEVSNDLIGESNFLAIMGHNLHSADALFKVQISDQDDMSGDTETVSDADYSGHDKLINAAADGSANEWIDPADNGWTLFTWTDDTSAGNNRYLRITFREDNDAGTNFDADIHLGAILYGEYFSWPTAAQVDAKVGAEYDGTTIQKAMGGSEYANSTHFGGPMWAYTPWMFNYTSTTNIGVTSGNPYYYDNSIGRRSLALNFNYVADTDLFPENVFSDDTSKNIDSADIRTQFYNRILGRHNPVLFSINESSTDESDYGIYRLQNDLVANQIASRTWNFNLNLREAW
;
A
#
# COMPACT_ATOMS: atom_id res chain seq x y z
N MET A 1 10.95 19.39 0.36
CA MET A 1 11.15 19.50 -1.11
C MET A 1 12.16 18.42 -1.52
N SER A 2 11.73 17.16 -1.49
CA SER A 2 12.35 16.10 -2.27
C SER A 2 12.16 16.42 -3.75
N TYR A 3 13.25 16.37 -4.51
CA TYR A 3 13.18 16.26 -5.97
C TYR A 3 13.04 14.77 -6.26
N ASN A 4 12.42 14.35 -7.38
CA ASN A 4 12.30 12.94 -7.83
C ASN A 4 13.69 12.26 -8.01
N ARG A 5 14.37 11.99 -6.89
CA ARG A 5 15.73 11.51 -6.78
C ARG A 5 15.64 10.04 -6.45
N ILE A 6 15.95 9.23 -7.45
CA ILE A 6 16.00 7.79 -7.27
C ILE A 6 17.23 7.46 -6.42
N ALA A 7 16.99 6.82 -5.28
CA ALA A 7 18.00 6.35 -4.34
C ALA A 7 17.88 4.82 -4.20
N THR A 8 18.12 4.29 -3.00
CA THR A 8 17.71 2.93 -2.66
C THR A 8 16.20 2.87 -2.63
N CYS A 9 15.62 2.08 -3.52
CA CYS A 9 14.17 1.97 -3.63
C CYS A 9 13.61 1.00 -2.59
N ARG A 10 12.31 1.14 -2.30
CA ARG A 10 11.56 0.22 -1.44
C ARG A 10 10.22 -0.13 -2.06
N ALA A 11 9.83 -1.39 -1.98
CA ALA A 11 8.51 -1.87 -2.39
C ALA A 11 7.76 -2.35 -1.17
N TYR A 12 6.46 -2.08 -1.12
CA TYR A 12 5.55 -2.53 -0.08
C TYR A 12 4.63 -3.56 -0.72
N THR A 13 4.94 -4.83 -0.51
CA THR A 13 4.25 -5.95 -1.15
C THR A 13 3.07 -6.38 -0.30
N ASP A 14 1.86 -6.15 -0.81
CA ASP A 14 0.64 -6.51 -0.10
C ASP A 14 0.41 -8.02 -0.12
N TRP A 15 0.38 -8.58 1.08
CA TRP A 15 0.13 -9.98 1.32
C TRP A 15 -1.33 -10.33 1.07
N ILE A 16 -2.27 -9.45 1.41
CA ILE A 16 -3.71 -9.72 1.29
C ILE A 16 -4.11 -10.00 -0.16
N SER A 17 -3.73 -9.12 -1.09
CA SER A 17 -4.04 -9.29 -2.51
C SER A 17 -3.34 -10.48 -3.13
N LYS A 18 -2.14 -10.84 -2.67
CA LYS A 18 -1.46 -12.07 -3.10
C LYS A 18 -2.27 -13.29 -2.67
N SER A 19 -2.69 -13.33 -1.42
CA SER A 19 -3.46 -14.45 -0.83
C SER A 19 -4.86 -14.56 -1.42
N LEU A 20 -5.52 -13.45 -1.73
CA LEU A 20 -6.80 -13.45 -2.46
C LEU A 20 -6.63 -13.94 -3.91
N ALA A 21 -5.59 -13.49 -4.61
CA ALA A 21 -5.34 -13.90 -6.00
C ALA A 21 -4.93 -15.36 -6.14
N SER A 22 -4.22 -15.92 -5.14
CA SER A 22 -3.89 -17.35 -5.09
C SER A 22 -5.05 -18.23 -4.62
N GLY A 23 -6.08 -17.63 -4.02
CA GLY A 23 -7.21 -18.33 -3.40
C GLY A 23 -6.89 -18.93 -2.03
N TRP A 24 -5.84 -18.45 -1.36
CA TRP A 24 -5.47 -18.86 0.00
C TRP A 24 -6.49 -18.36 1.03
N ILE A 25 -6.86 -17.08 0.94
CA ILE A 25 -7.95 -16.49 1.73
C ILE A 25 -9.12 -16.12 0.84
N THR A 26 -10.30 -15.97 1.45
CA THR A 26 -11.52 -15.50 0.82
C THR A 26 -12.21 -14.47 1.70
N SER A 27 -13.40 -14.00 1.32
CA SER A 27 -14.18 -13.07 2.13
C SER A 27 -14.57 -13.62 3.51
N SER A 28 -14.53 -14.94 3.73
CA SER A 28 -14.84 -15.51 5.06
C SER A 28 -13.77 -15.25 6.12
N GLN A 29 -12.54 -14.92 5.69
CA GLN A 29 -11.43 -14.60 6.58
C GLN A 29 -11.41 -13.12 6.98
N ILE A 30 -12.34 -12.31 6.47
CA ILE A 30 -12.48 -10.90 6.82
C ILE A 30 -13.72 -10.73 7.68
N THR A 31 -13.50 -10.28 8.92
CA THR A 31 -14.55 -10.05 9.91
C THR A 31 -14.66 -8.56 10.21
N THR A 32 -15.89 -8.05 10.28
CA THR A 32 -16.17 -6.66 10.63
C THR A 32 -17.19 -6.60 11.74
N VAL A 33 -16.88 -5.89 12.83
CA VAL A 33 -17.73 -5.84 14.02
C VAL A 33 -17.72 -4.42 14.58
N ARG A 34 -18.89 -4.00 15.09
CA ARG A 34 -18.97 -2.81 15.95
C ARG A 34 -18.75 -3.21 17.40
N THR A 35 -17.95 -2.44 18.13
CA THR A 35 -17.65 -2.74 19.53
C THR A 35 -18.77 -2.30 20.48
N ASP A 36 -19.68 -1.43 20.01
CA ASP A 36 -20.86 -0.96 20.75
C ASP A 36 -22.06 -1.93 20.73
N SER A 37 -21.83 -3.20 20.39
CA SER A 37 -22.87 -4.24 20.25
C SER A 37 -23.90 -3.99 19.12
N GLY A 38 -23.69 -2.98 18.27
CA GLY A 38 -24.48 -2.75 17.06
C GLY A 38 -24.16 -3.73 15.93
N THR A 39 -24.99 -3.75 14.89
CA THR A 39 -24.68 -4.47 13.64
C THR A 39 -23.78 -3.60 12.77
N PHE A 40 -22.63 -4.14 12.35
CA PHE A 40 -21.80 -3.47 11.34
C PHE A 40 -22.48 -3.54 9.98
N ALA A 41 -22.67 -2.39 9.34
CA ALA A 41 -23.17 -2.26 7.98
C ALA A 41 -22.47 -1.10 7.29
N LEU A 42 -22.29 -1.24 5.98
CA LEU A 42 -21.78 -0.20 5.09
C LEU A 42 -22.97 0.53 4.45
N ASP A 43 -22.84 1.84 4.26
CA ASP A 43 -23.79 2.63 3.46
C ASP A 43 -23.56 2.44 1.95
N SER A 44 -22.30 2.19 1.56
CA SER A 44 -21.91 1.96 0.17
C SER A 44 -20.63 1.12 0.07
N GLY A 45 -20.47 0.43 -1.06
CA GLY A 45 -19.33 -0.43 -1.36
C GLY A 45 -19.44 -1.84 -0.77
N ASN A 46 -18.44 -2.67 -1.05
CA ASN A 46 -18.27 -3.99 -0.45
C ASN A 46 -16.96 -4.03 0.35
N ILE A 47 -16.92 -4.73 1.49
CA ILE A 47 -15.69 -4.84 2.30
C ILE A 47 -14.50 -5.39 1.50
N MET A 48 -14.77 -6.26 0.51
CA MET A 48 -13.74 -6.82 -0.37
C MET A 48 -13.11 -5.77 -1.30
N ASP A 49 -13.80 -4.65 -1.55
CA ASP A 49 -13.24 -3.56 -2.37
C ASP A 49 -12.03 -2.92 -1.69
N LEU A 50 -11.92 -3.02 -0.35
CA LEU A 50 -10.74 -2.53 0.38
C LEU A 50 -9.45 -3.27 0.03
N PHE A 51 -9.53 -4.47 -0.53
CA PHE A 51 -8.37 -5.34 -0.74
C PHE A 51 -8.08 -5.56 -2.24
N ASP A 52 -8.47 -4.62 -3.11
CA ASP A 52 -8.32 -4.74 -4.57
C ASP A 52 -7.27 -3.77 -5.19
N PHE A 53 -6.52 -3.04 -4.35
CA PHE A 53 -5.57 -1.98 -4.73
C PHE A 53 -6.15 -0.80 -5.53
N LYS A 54 -7.46 -0.59 -5.53
CA LYS A 54 -8.12 0.50 -6.25
C LYS A 54 -8.76 1.48 -5.28
N PRO A 55 -7.99 2.39 -4.66
CA PRO A 55 -8.50 3.37 -3.71
C PRO A 55 -9.53 4.37 -4.27
N GLN A 56 -9.76 4.40 -5.59
CA GLN A 56 -10.89 5.09 -6.20
C GLN A 56 -12.25 4.40 -5.93
N ARG A 57 -12.24 3.11 -5.57
CA ARG A 57 -13.40 2.36 -5.10
C ARG A 57 -13.35 2.39 -3.58
N TYR A 58 -14.20 3.20 -2.98
CA TYR A 58 -14.24 3.34 -1.54
C TYR A 58 -15.49 2.71 -0.96
N VAL A 59 -15.35 2.22 0.27
CA VAL A 59 -16.47 1.85 1.12
C VAL A 59 -16.86 3.06 1.98
N VAL A 60 -18.12 3.13 2.36
CA VAL A 60 -18.64 4.17 3.25
C VAL A 60 -19.15 3.50 4.52
N VAL A 61 -18.51 3.83 5.64
CA VAL A 61 -18.93 3.43 6.97
C VAL A 61 -19.74 4.59 7.58
N PRO A 62 -21.00 4.36 8.00
CA PRO A 62 -21.86 5.38 8.56
C PRO A 62 -21.23 6.06 9.77
N LYS A 63 -21.40 7.38 9.88
CA LYS A 63 -20.91 8.15 11.03
C LYS A 63 -21.56 7.75 12.36
N GLU A 64 -22.72 7.09 12.33
CA GLU A 64 -23.41 6.61 13.54
C GLU A 64 -22.72 5.43 14.21
N HIS A 65 -21.67 4.88 13.58
CA HIS A 65 -20.75 3.98 14.26
C HIS A 65 -19.86 4.78 15.20
N LYS A 66 -19.52 4.19 16.35
CA LYS A 66 -18.70 4.83 17.37
C LYS A 66 -17.29 4.28 17.37
N GLU A 67 -17.23 2.96 17.36
CA GLU A 67 -16.02 2.21 17.19
C GLU A 67 -16.36 0.89 16.47
N PHE A 68 -15.49 0.51 15.54
CA PHE A 68 -15.58 -0.74 14.83
C PHE A 68 -14.19 -1.26 14.51
N TYR A 69 -14.08 -2.54 14.20
CA TYR A 69 -12.84 -3.10 13.68
C TYR A 69 -13.07 -3.90 12.42
N ILE A 70 -12.03 -3.93 11.59
CA ILE A 70 -11.85 -4.84 10.47
C ILE A 70 -10.73 -5.79 10.89
N GLN A 71 -11.03 -7.09 10.89
CA GLN A 71 -10.09 -8.14 11.23
C GLN A 71 -9.88 -9.08 10.05
N LEU A 72 -8.63 -9.41 9.80
CA LEU A 72 -8.19 -10.39 8.80
C LEU A 72 -7.59 -11.60 9.52
N ASP A 73 -8.01 -12.80 9.13
CA ASP A 73 -7.32 -14.06 9.41
C ASP A 73 -6.44 -14.42 8.20
N THR A 74 -5.12 -14.43 8.38
CA THR A 74 -4.17 -14.81 7.34
C THR A 74 -4.17 -16.33 7.09
N GLU A 75 -4.74 -17.11 8.00
CA GLU A 75 -4.62 -18.58 8.08
C GLU A 75 -3.18 -19.10 8.11
N VAL A 76 -2.20 -18.20 8.28
CA VAL A 76 -0.80 -18.56 8.46
C VAL A 76 -0.55 -18.60 9.96
N SER A 77 -0.15 -19.77 10.45
CA SER A 77 0.22 -19.99 11.85
C SER A 77 1.72 -20.31 11.97
N ASN A 78 2.52 -19.81 11.02
CA ASN A 78 3.96 -20.06 10.94
C ASN A 78 4.69 -18.72 10.93
N ASP A 79 5.48 -18.51 11.98
CA ASP A 79 6.19 -17.26 12.31
C ASP A 79 7.19 -16.87 11.24
N LEU A 80 7.64 -17.82 10.42
CA LEU A 80 8.55 -17.56 9.30
C LEU A 80 7.85 -17.17 7.99
N ILE A 81 6.52 -17.27 7.90
CA ILE A 81 5.80 -17.07 6.62
C ILE A 81 4.75 -15.97 6.74
N GLY A 82 4.22 -15.75 7.95
CA GLY A 82 3.22 -14.74 8.25
C GLY A 82 3.80 -13.41 8.72
N GLU A 83 5.09 -13.18 8.52
CA GLU A 83 5.74 -11.93 8.89
C GLU A 83 5.05 -10.74 8.19
N SER A 84 5.02 -9.61 8.89
CA SER A 84 4.48 -8.36 8.35
C SER A 84 5.19 -7.19 9.00
N ASN A 85 5.38 -6.11 8.26
CA ASN A 85 6.16 -4.97 8.72
C ASN A 85 5.64 -3.63 8.17
N PHE A 86 4.48 -3.62 7.51
CA PHE A 86 3.83 -2.38 7.11
C PHE A 86 2.30 -2.49 7.02
N LEU A 87 1.65 -1.34 7.19
CA LEU A 87 0.25 -1.14 6.86
C LEU A 87 0.08 0.21 6.18
N ALA A 88 -0.72 0.22 5.11
CA ALA A 88 -1.15 1.46 4.47
C ALA A 88 -2.67 1.49 4.29
N ILE A 89 -3.28 2.63 4.60
CA ILE A 89 -4.70 2.91 4.35
C ILE A 89 -4.75 4.01 3.30
N MET A 90 -5.41 3.74 2.18
CA MET A 90 -5.43 4.57 0.99
C MET A 90 -6.80 5.20 0.77
N GLY A 91 -6.82 6.46 0.32
CA GLY A 91 -8.05 7.16 -0.07
C GLY A 91 -9.03 7.42 1.08
N HIS A 92 -8.53 7.64 2.30
CA HIS A 92 -9.36 7.84 3.49
C HIS A 92 -9.63 9.31 3.83
N ASN A 93 -10.68 9.53 4.63
CA ASN A 93 -11.08 10.85 5.14
C ASN A 93 -11.02 10.98 6.67
N LEU A 94 -10.25 10.10 7.31
CA LEU A 94 -10.15 9.96 8.77
C LEU A 94 -9.99 11.30 9.51
N HIS A 95 -9.13 12.21 9.03
CA HIS A 95 -8.97 13.54 9.64
C HIS A 95 -10.30 14.33 9.67
N SER A 96 -11.01 14.40 8.54
CA SER A 96 -12.30 15.13 8.48
C SER A 96 -13.48 14.40 9.16
N ALA A 97 -13.33 13.11 9.45
CA ALA A 97 -14.31 12.32 10.19
C ALA A 97 -14.02 12.28 11.71
N ASP A 98 -12.96 12.96 12.16
CA ASP A 98 -12.42 12.93 13.52
C ASP A 98 -12.18 11.50 14.01
N ALA A 99 -11.64 10.67 13.12
CA ALA A 99 -11.45 9.24 13.33
C ALA A 99 -9.97 8.90 13.44
N LEU A 100 -9.63 8.16 14.49
CA LEU A 100 -8.30 7.60 14.70
C LEU A 100 -8.34 6.08 14.54
N PHE A 101 -7.18 5.46 14.35
CA PHE A 101 -7.11 4.01 14.17
C PHE A 101 -5.93 3.36 14.89
N LYS A 102 -6.12 2.11 15.29
CA LYS A 102 -5.12 1.26 15.96
C LYS A 102 -4.99 -0.05 15.22
N VAL A 103 -3.77 -0.58 15.18
CA VAL A 103 -3.44 -1.82 14.51
C VAL A 103 -2.86 -2.80 15.51
N GLN A 104 -3.45 -3.98 15.56
CA GLN A 104 -3.06 -5.06 16.45
C GLN A 104 -2.83 -6.35 15.67
N ILE A 105 -1.83 -7.12 16.09
CA ILE A 105 -1.55 -8.47 15.57
C ILE A 105 -1.60 -9.49 16.71
N SER A 106 -2.10 -10.68 16.45
CA SER A 106 -2.18 -11.78 17.43
C SER A 106 -2.32 -13.14 16.75
N ASP A 107 -2.00 -14.20 17.48
CA ASP A 107 -2.36 -15.58 17.14
C ASP A 107 -3.79 -15.97 17.53
N GLN A 108 -4.50 -15.12 18.27
CA GLN A 108 -5.87 -15.37 18.74
C GLN A 108 -6.88 -14.46 18.01
N ASP A 109 -8.01 -15.03 17.61
CA ASP A 109 -9.06 -14.33 16.85
C ASP A 109 -9.77 -13.24 17.68
N ASP A 110 -9.81 -13.39 19.00
CA ASP A 110 -10.44 -12.45 19.90
C ASP A 110 -9.52 -11.33 20.39
N MET A 111 -8.21 -11.40 20.10
CA MET A 111 -7.16 -10.51 20.62
C MET A 111 -7.10 -10.52 22.17
N SER A 112 -7.38 -11.66 22.81
CA SER A 112 -7.35 -11.81 24.28
C SER A 112 -6.01 -12.29 24.85
N GLY A 113 -5.12 -12.80 24.00
CA GLY A 113 -3.81 -13.36 24.36
C GLY A 113 -2.64 -12.44 24.00
N ASP A 114 -1.49 -13.04 23.65
CA ASP A 114 -0.32 -12.34 23.13
C ASP A 114 -0.74 -11.48 21.93
N THR A 115 -0.94 -10.19 22.18
CA THR A 115 -1.45 -9.23 21.22
C THR A 115 -0.48 -8.06 21.21
N GLU A 116 0.06 -7.77 20.04
CA GLU A 116 0.97 -6.66 19.85
C GLU A 116 0.24 -5.50 19.19
N THR A 117 0.39 -4.30 19.73
CA THR A 117 -0.15 -3.07 19.14
C THR A 117 0.93 -2.43 18.28
N VAL A 118 1.04 -2.83 17.01
CA VAL A 118 2.09 -2.35 16.10
C VAL A 118 1.95 -0.88 15.72
N SER A 119 0.78 -0.27 15.95
CA SER A 119 0.57 1.17 15.80
C SER A 119 1.07 1.99 16.99
N ASP A 120 1.48 1.36 18.09
CA ASP A 120 2.06 2.04 19.24
C ASP A 120 3.40 2.66 18.87
N ALA A 121 3.57 3.95 19.19
CA ALA A 121 4.81 4.67 18.99
C ALA A 121 6.00 4.07 19.76
N ASP A 122 5.74 3.32 20.84
CA ASP A 122 6.76 2.61 21.62
C ASP A 122 7.04 1.19 21.09
N TYR A 123 6.32 0.72 20.07
CA TYR A 123 6.57 -0.58 19.45
C TYR A 123 7.92 -0.59 18.71
N SER A 124 8.62 -1.73 18.77
CA SER A 124 9.98 -1.85 18.20
C SER A 124 9.99 -1.63 16.69
N GLY A 125 10.88 -0.75 16.22
CA GLY A 125 11.02 -0.43 14.80
C GLY A 125 9.83 0.29 14.18
N HIS A 126 8.93 0.84 15.01
CA HIS A 126 7.80 1.62 14.52
C HIS A 126 8.29 2.91 13.85
N ASP A 127 8.01 3.05 12.56
CA ASP A 127 8.38 4.20 11.74
C ASP A 127 7.15 4.79 11.05
N LYS A 128 6.86 6.05 11.37
CA LYS A 128 5.75 6.84 10.83
C LYS A 128 6.19 7.51 9.54
N LEU A 129 5.76 6.99 8.40
CA LEU A 129 6.26 7.45 7.11
C LEU A 129 5.38 8.54 6.51
N ILE A 130 4.07 8.30 6.39
CA ILE A 130 3.13 9.21 5.73
C ILE A 130 1.87 9.33 6.57
N ASN A 131 1.52 10.57 6.96
CA ASN A 131 0.24 10.91 7.60
C ASN A 131 -0.15 9.93 8.74
N ALA A 132 0.84 9.54 9.54
CA ALA A 132 0.73 8.50 10.56
C ALA A 132 1.12 9.03 11.95
N ALA A 133 0.74 10.27 12.29
CA ALA A 133 1.10 10.84 13.59
C ALA A 133 0.47 10.00 14.73
N ALA A 134 1.13 9.91 15.89
CA ALA A 134 0.46 9.36 17.07
C ALA A 134 -0.58 10.36 17.54
N ASP A 135 -1.68 9.85 18.10
CA ASP A 135 -2.47 10.64 19.01
C ASP A 135 -1.58 11.06 20.21
N GLY A 136 -1.54 12.36 20.48
CA GLY A 136 -0.75 12.93 21.56
C GLY A 136 -1.19 12.48 22.95
N SER A 137 -2.41 11.95 23.09
CA SER A 137 -2.98 11.48 24.36
C SER A 137 -2.94 9.96 24.54
N ALA A 138 -2.95 9.20 23.44
CA ALA A 138 -2.82 7.74 23.40
C ALA A 138 -1.89 7.30 22.25
N ASN A 139 -0.63 7.03 22.59
CA ASN A 139 0.45 6.61 21.71
C ASN A 139 0.18 5.33 20.89
N GLU A 140 -0.77 4.49 21.30
CA GLU A 140 -1.26 3.30 20.59
C GLU A 140 -2.07 3.61 19.31
N TRP A 141 -2.60 4.82 19.20
CA TRP A 141 -3.50 5.22 18.12
C TRP A 141 -2.79 6.17 17.15
N ILE A 142 -3.12 6.00 15.87
CA ILE A 142 -2.71 6.88 14.79
C ILE A 142 -3.84 7.87 14.54
N ASP A 143 -3.49 9.16 14.62
CA ASP A 143 -4.32 10.30 14.27
C ASP A 143 -3.76 10.93 12.99
N PRO A 144 -4.35 10.64 11.81
CA PRO A 144 -3.93 11.25 10.56
C PRO A 144 -4.13 12.77 10.60
N ALA A 145 -3.04 13.52 10.40
CA ALA A 145 -3.06 14.97 10.36
C ALA A 145 -3.83 15.55 9.17
N ASP A 146 -4.02 14.76 8.11
CA ASP A 146 -4.72 15.15 6.88
C ASP A 146 -5.58 13.99 6.31
N ASN A 147 -6.47 14.32 5.37
CA ASN A 147 -7.13 13.31 4.53
C ASN A 147 -6.17 12.81 3.42
N GLY A 148 -6.44 11.62 2.86
CA GLY A 148 -5.68 11.09 1.74
C GLY A 148 -5.27 9.65 1.99
N TRP A 149 -4.06 9.44 2.50
CA TRP A 149 -3.57 8.11 2.82
C TRP A 149 -2.58 8.14 3.98
N THR A 150 -2.42 7.00 4.63
CA THR A 150 -1.52 6.80 5.77
C THR A 150 -0.64 5.58 5.51
N LEU A 151 0.63 5.65 5.90
CA LEU A 151 1.60 4.55 5.86
C LEU A 151 2.51 4.61 7.10
N PHE A 152 2.62 3.47 7.77
CA PHE A 152 3.64 3.25 8.79
C PHE A 152 4.21 1.84 8.68
N THR A 153 5.39 1.64 9.25
CA THR A 153 6.09 0.37 9.29
C THR A 153 6.45 0.00 10.72
N TRP A 154 6.79 -1.26 10.96
CA TRP A 154 7.29 -1.76 12.24
C TRP A 154 8.34 -2.84 11.99
N THR A 155 9.14 -3.18 13.01
CA THR A 155 9.96 -4.38 12.95
C THR A 155 9.17 -5.52 13.57
N ASP A 156 9.03 -6.61 12.84
CA ASP A 156 8.59 -7.87 13.44
C ASP A 156 9.75 -8.37 14.33
N ASP A 157 9.68 -8.11 15.63
CA ASP A 157 10.63 -8.74 16.55
C ASP A 157 10.24 -10.22 16.62
N THR A 158 11.08 -11.06 16.03
CA THR A 158 11.03 -12.55 16.00
C THR A 158 10.67 -13.23 17.34
N SER A 159 10.61 -12.48 18.43
CA SER A 159 10.19 -12.91 19.76
C SER A 159 8.66 -13.00 19.94
N ALA A 160 7.85 -12.29 19.12
CA ALA A 160 6.42 -12.14 19.35
C ALA A 160 5.56 -13.23 18.70
N GLY A 161 5.99 -13.87 17.60
CA GLY A 161 5.28 -15.00 16.97
C GLY A 161 3.86 -14.72 16.47
N ASN A 162 3.36 -13.49 16.58
CA ASN A 162 1.96 -13.14 16.34
C ASN A 162 1.72 -12.79 14.86
N ASN A 163 1.18 -13.72 14.08
CA ASN A 163 1.14 -13.58 12.62
C ASN A 163 -0.20 -13.91 11.95
N ARG A 164 -1.14 -14.45 12.73
CA ARG A 164 -2.36 -15.00 12.14
C ARG A 164 -3.44 -13.95 11.95
N TYR A 165 -3.70 -13.15 12.97
CA TYR A 165 -4.79 -12.18 12.94
C TYR A 165 -4.24 -10.76 12.93
N LEU A 166 -4.74 -9.95 12.00
CA LEU A 166 -4.57 -8.50 11.97
C LEU A 166 -5.91 -7.86 12.29
N ARG A 167 -5.96 -6.95 13.26
CA ARG A 167 -7.15 -6.13 13.56
C ARG A 167 -6.81 -4.65 13.44
N ILE A 168 -7.60 -3.96 12.63
CA ILE A 168 -7.58 -2.50 12.50
C ILE A 168 -8.84 -1.98 13.18
N THR A 169 -8.69 -1.30 14.29
CA THR A 169 -9.79 -0.69 15.05
C THR A 169 -9.86 0.79 14.73
N PHE A 170 -11.05 1.30 14.43
CA PHE A 170 -11.33 2.71 14.20
C PHE A 170 -12.27 3.20 15.29
N ARG A 171 -11.96 4.36 15.88
CA ARG A 171 -12.83 5.07 16.82
C ARG A 171 -12.74 6.58 16.64
N GLU A 172 -13.66 7.31 17.22
CA GLU A 172 -13.61 8.77 17.26
C GLU A 172 -12.49 9.25 18.22
N ASP A 173 -11.91 10.42 17.93
CA ASP A 173 -10.72 10.94 18.63
C ASP A 173 -10.98 11.24 20.12
N ASN A 174 -12.15 11.77 20.45
CA ASN A 174 -12.50 12.18 21.80
C ASN A 174 -12.91 11.01 22.72
N ASP A 175 -13.62 9.99 22.22
CA ASP A 175 -14.04 8.79 22.98
C ASP A 175 -14.54 7.63 22.07
N ALA A 176 -14.44 6.38 22.54
CA ALA A 176 -15.07 5.21 21.88
C ALA A 176 -16.61 5.22 21.99
N GLY A 177 -17.17 6.16 22.75
CA GLY A 177 -18.61 6.33 22.99
C GLY A 177 -19.32 7.33 22.07
N THR A 178 -18.57 8.08 21.28
CA THR A 178 -19.03 9.17 20.40
C THR A 178 -19.14 8.69 18.96
N ASN A 179 -20.08 9.28 18.23
CA ASN A 179 -20.23 9.03 16.79
C ASN A 179 -19.13 9.79 16.06
N PHE A 180 -18.68 9.29 14.91
CA PHE A 180 -17.80 10.05 14.03
C PHE A 180 -18.46 11.37 13.56
N ASP A 181 -17.62 12.36 13.25
CA ASP A 181 -18.08 13.68 12.79
C ASP A 181 -18.65 13.64 11.37
N ALA A 182 -18.17 12.70 10.55
CA ALA A 182 -18.61 12.44 9.19
C ALA A 182 -18.54 10.95 8.85
N ASP A 183 -19.20 10.54 7.76
CA ASP A 183 -19.11 9.17 7.29
C ASP A 183 -17.66 8.85 6.92
N ILE A 184 -17.16 7.70 7.37
CA ILE A 184 -15.80 7.27 7.10
C ILE A 184 -15.75 6.66 5.69
N HIS A 185 -14.86 7.19 4.88
CA HIS A 185 -14.51 6.72 3.56
C HIS A 185 -13.17 6.00 3.65
N LEU A 186 -13.09 4.78 3.13
CA LEU A 186 -11.86 4.00 3.04
C LEU A 186 -11.74 3.45 1.63
N GLY A 187 -10.62 3.72 0.96
CA GLY A 187 -10.36 3.29 -0.41
C GLY A 187 -9.77 1.89 -0.47
N ALA A 188 -8.54 1.71 0.01
CA ALA A 188 -7.88 0.41 0.05
C ALA A 188 -7.02 0.25 1.29
N ILE A 189 -6.88 -0.98 1.79
CA ILE A 189 -5.99 -1.35 2.90
C ILE A 189 -4.94 -2.31 2.33
N LEU A 190 -3.67 -1.94 2.52
CA LEU A 190 -2.53 -2.76 2.15
C LEU A 190 -1.84 -3.20 3.44
N TYR A 191 -1.45 -4.46 3.48
CA TYR A 191 -0.77 -5.07 4.61
C TYR A 191 0.15 -6.18 4.13
N GLY A 192 1.36 -6.23 4.69
CA GLY A 192 2.30 -7.29 4.40
C GLY A 192 3.71 -6.84 4.73
N GLU A 193 4.61 -7.10 3.80
CA GLU A 193 6.03 -6.86 3.99
C GLU A 193 6.61 -5.91 2.94
N TYR A 194 7.46 -5.00 3.40
CA TYR A 194 8.29 -4.17 2.57
C TYR A 194 9.62 -4.86 2.25
N PHE A 195 10.15 -4.57 1.07
CA PHE A 195 11.43 -5.01 0.59
C PHE A 195 12.24 -3.80 0.13
N SER A 196 13.40 -3.60 0.74
CA SER A 196 14.40 -2.62 0.29
C SER A 196 15.39 -3.29 -0.66
N TRP A 197 15.69 -2.63 -1.78
CA TRP A 197 16.70 -3.16 -2.70
C TRP A 197 18.08 -3.15 -2.03
N PRO A 198 18.91 -4.19 -2.20
CA PRO A 198 20.22 -4.30 -1.55
C PRO A 198 21.23 -3.29 -2.11
N THR A 199 20.95 -2.73 -3.29
CA THR A 199 21.77 -1.70 -3.93
C THR A 199 20.89 -0.61 -4.53
N ALA A 200 21.37 0.62 -4.50
CA ALA A 200 20.68 1.74 -5.15
C ALA A 200 20.63 1.55 -6.67
N ALA A 201 19.60 2.14 -7.30
CA ALA A 201 19.50 2.15 -8.75
C ALA A 201 20.73 2.82 -9.37
N GLN A 202 21.20 2.26 -10.49
CA GLN A 202 22.44 2.69 -11.12
C GLN A 202 22.27 3.99 -11.93
N VAL A 203 23.41 4.54 -12.38
CA VAL A 203 23.46 5.64 -13.37
C VAL A 203 22.61 5.24 -14.59
N ASP A 204 21.87 6.20 -15.14
CA ASP A 204 20.86 6.04 -16.21
C ASP A 204 19.50 5.47 -15.77
N ALA A 205 19.17 5.49 -14.48
CA ALA A 205 17.78 5.36 -14.04
C ALA A 205 16.92 6.48 -14.65
N LYS A 206 15.71 6.15 -15.11
CA LYS A 206 14.83 7.09 -15.83
C LYS A 206 13.50 7.25 -15.09
N VAL A 207 13.11 8.49 -14.88
CA VAL A 207 11.73 8.89 -14.57
C VAL A 207 11.12 9.45 -15.84
N GLY A 208 9.94 8.95 -16.21
CA GLY A 208 9.18 9.40 -17.37
C GLY A 208 7.72 9.65 -17.03
N ALA A 209 7.02 10.32 -17.94
CA ALA A 209 5.58 10.47 -17.94
C ALA A 209 5.04 9.92 -19.27
N GLU A 210 4.19 8.90 -19.19
CA GLU A 210 3.52 8.30 -20.35
C GLU A 210 2.18 9.00 -20.59
N TYR A 211 2.07 9.70 -21.72
CA TYR A 211 0.82 10.31 -22.20
C TYR A 211 0.12 9.36 -23.18
N ASP A 212 -0.17 8.14 -22.74
CA ASP A 212 -0.76 7.11 -23.59
C ASP A 212 -2.28 7.29 -23.76
N GLY A 213 -2.89 6.42 -24.56
CA GLY A 213 -4.32 6.53 -24.89
C GLY A 213 -4.67 7.63 -25.89
N THR A 214 -3.74 8.53 -26.23
CA THR A 214 -3.96 9.59 -27.23
C THR A 214 -3.52 9.14 -28.62
N THR A 215 -4.47 9.06 -29.55
CA THR A 215 -4.21 8.84 -30.98
C THR A 215 -4.40 10.14 -31.73
N ILE A 216 -3.35 10.61 -32.43
CA ILE A 216 -3.44 11.76 -33.33
C ILE A 216 -3.65 11.22 -34.75
N GLN A 217 -4.78 11.58 -35.35
CA GLN A 217 -5.11 11.22 -36.72
C GLN A 217 -5.07 12.46 -37.61
N LYS A 218 -4.51 12.31 -38.80
CA LYS A 218 -4.43 13.37 -39.81
C LYS A 218 -5.48 13.14 -40.87
N ALA A 219 -6.38 14.09 -41.05
CA ALA A 219 -7.36 14.07 -42.11
C ALA A 219 -6.67 14.21 -43.48
N MET A 220 -7.31 13.73 -44.55
CA MET A 220 -6.80 13.89 -45.92
C MET A 220 -6.57 15.36 -46.32
N GLY A 221 -7.27 16.31 -45.67
CA GLY A 221 -7.08 17.75 -45.86
C GLY A 221 -5.93 18.38 -45.05
N GLY A 222 -5.17 17.58 -44.30
CA GLY A 222 -4.02 18.03 -43.51
C GLY A 222 -4.33 18.50 -42.09
N SER A 223 -5.60 18.59 -41.68
CA SER A 223 -5.99 18.87 -40.29
C SER A 223 -5.74 17.66 -39.38
N GLU A 224 -5.25 17.90 -38.17
CA GLU A 224 -5.01 16.86 -37.18
C GLU A 224 -6.11 16.89 -36.11
N TYR A 225 -6.54 15.72 -35.65
CA TYR A 225 -7.47 15.56 -34.55
C TYR A 225 -6.94 14.50 -33.59
N ALA A 226 -7.01 14.80 -32.29
CA ALA A 226 -6.56 13.92 -31.23
C ALA A 226 -7.77 13.28 -30.55
N ASN A 227 -7.70 11.98 -30.28
CA ASN A 227 -8.67 11.28 -29.46
C ASN A 227 -7.93 10.56 -28.34
N SER A 228 -8.28 10.86 -27.09
CA SER A 228 -7.65 10.31 -25.89
C SER A 228 -8.63 9.41 -25.16
N THR A 229 -8.27 8.15 -24.94
CA THR A 229 -9.09 7.19 -24.17
C THR A 229 -9.05 7.44 -22.66
N HIS A 230 -7.97 8.05 -22.17
CA HIS A 230 -7.77 8.48 -20.79
C HIS A 230 -6.65 9.53 -20.75
N PHE A 231 -6.57 10.29 -19.66
CA PHE A 231 -5.56 11.33 -19.48
C PHE A 231 -4.52 11.00 -18.41
N GLY A 232 -4.65 9.89 -17.69
CA GLY A 232 -3.75 9.50 -16.60
C GLY A 232 -4.43 8.47 -15.69
N GLY A 233 -3.91 8.31 -14.48
CA GLY A 233 -4.51 7.46 -13.47
C GLY A 233 -5.85 7.98 -12.94
N PRO A 234 -6.68 7.10 -12.35
CA PRO A 234 -7.97 7.46 -11.77
C PRO A 234 -7.74 8.32 -10.53
N MET A 235 -8.59 9.33 -10.36
CA MET A 235 -8.62 10.10 -9.12
C MET A 235 -9.17 9.24 -7.99
N TRP A 236 -8.57 9.38 -6.81
CA TRP A 236 -9.08 8.74 -5.59
C TRP A 236 -10.17 9.60 -4.95
N ALA A 237 -10.97 9.01 -4.06
CA ALA A 237 -12.02 9.71 -3.31
C ALA A 237 -11.45 10.91 -2.51
N TYR A 238 -10.29 10.69 -1.89
CA TYR A 238 -9.49 11.66 -1.16
C TYR A 238 -8.07 11.69 -1.74
N THR A 239 -7.41 12.84 -1.66
CA THR A 239 -6.27 13.19 -2.53
C THR A 239 -5.12 12.16 -2.46
N PRO A 240 -4.68 11.57 -3.59
CA PRO A 240 -3.52 10.69 -3.66
C PRO A 240 -2.20 11.45 -3.51
N TRP A 241 -1.10 10.72 -3.42
CA TRP A 241 0.30 11.22 -3.51
C TRP A 241 0.60 12.12 -4.73
N MET A 242 -0.28 12.15 -5.73
CA MET A 242 -0.14 13.05 -6.89
C MET A 242 -0.64 14.47 -6.59
N PHE A 243 -1.35 14.69 -5.49
CA PHE A 243 -2.14 15.90 -5.27
C PHE A 243 -2.12 16.33 -3.80
N ASN A 244 -1.28 17.33 -3.51
CA ASN A 244 -1.21 17.96 -2.20
C ASN A 244 -2.32 19.02 -2.06
N TYR A 245 -3.58 18.56 -1.96
CA TYR A 245 -4.71 19.42 -1.61
C TYR A 245 -5.38 18.86 -0.36
N THR A 246 -5.58 19.74 0.62
CA THR A 246 -6.40 19.51 1.82
C THR A 246 -7.88 19.47 1.41
N SER A 247 -8.28 18.38 0.75
CA SER A 247 -9.62 18.23 0.18
C SER A 247 -10.50 17.38 1.11
N THR A 248 -11.72 17.86 1.36
CA THR A 248 -12.78 17.10 2.04
C THR A 248 -13.60 16.24 1.09
N THR A 249 -13.47 16.41 -0.25
CA THR A 249 -14.00 15.53 -1.31
C THR A 249 -13.37 15.87 -2.68
N ASN A 250 -13.04 14.87 -3.52
CA ASN A 250 -12.59 15.10 -4.92
C ASN A 250 -13.71 15.02 -5.97
N ILE A 251 -14.98 14.96 -5.55
CA ILE A 251 -16.13 14.70 -6.45
C ILE A 251 -17.18 15.81 -6.31
N GLY A 252 -17.46 16.52 -7.41
CA GLY A 252 -18.62 17.42 -7.53
C GLY A 252 -18.35 18.90 -7.17
N VAL A 253 -19.42 19.71 -7.23
CA VAL A 253 -19.39 21.19 -7.11
C VAL A 253 -18.95 21.71 -5.73
N THR A 254 -18.80 20.81 -4.76
CA THR A 254 -18.33 21.06 -3.39
C THR A 254 -16.87 20.63 -3.18
N SER A 255 -16.17 20.18 -4.23
CA SER A 255 -14.78 19.73 -4.11
C SER A 255 -13.84 20.87 -3.73
N GLY A 256 -13.04 20.68 -2.68
CA GLY A 256 -11.98 21.61 -2.27
C GLY A 256 -10.83 21.76 -3.28
N ASN A 257 -10.86 20.98 -4.38
CA ASN A 257 -9.93 21.07 -5.49
C ASN A 257 -10.59 21.66 -6.75
N PRO A 258 -10.74 23.00 -6.86
CA PRO A 258 -11.33 23.64 -8.04
C PRO A 258 -10.46 23.56 -9.30
N TYR A 259 -9.21 23.07 -9.19
CA TYR A 259 -8.22 23.02 -10.29
C TYR A 259 -7.86 21.60 -10.72
N TYR A 260 -8.72 20.61 -10.46
CA TYR A 260 -8.44 19.22 -10.86
C TYR A 260 -8.18 19.04 -12.37
N TYR A 261 -8.63 19.98 -13.21
CA TYR A 261 -8.34 20.02 -14.64
C TYR A 261 -6.89 20.45 -14.98
N ASP A 262 -6.21 21.15 -14.06
CA ASP A 262 -4.81 21.60 -14.21
C ASP A 262 -3.81 20.58 -13.64
N ASN A 263 -4.31 19.45 -13.14
CA ASN A 263 -3.51 18.36 -12.61
C ASN A 263 -2.55 17.76 -13.66
N SER A 264 -1.43 17.20 -13.20
CA SER A 264 -0.49 16.50 -14.08
C SER A 264 -1.18 15.33 -14.79
N ILE A 265 -1.17 15.39 -16.12
CA ILE A 265 -1.66 14.33 -17.00
C ILE A 265 -0.53 13.33 -17.29
N GLY A 266 -0.92 12.12 -17.67
CA GLY A 266 -0.04 10.99 -17.92
C GLY A 266 0.19 10.12 -16.68
N ARG A 267 0.87 9.00 -16.88
CA ARG A 267 1.24 8.05 -15.83
C ARG A 267 2.75 8.05 -15.63
N ARG A 268 3.22 8.04 -14.38
CA ARG A 268 4.67 7.96 -14.12
C ARG A 268 5.22 6.61 -14.56
N SER A 269 6.40 6.62 -15.16
CA SER A 269 7.15 5.42 -15.54
C SER A 269 8.55 5.47 -14.93
N LEU A 270 9.00 4.37 -14.35
CA LEU A 270 10.35 4.21 -13.82
C LEU A 270 11.05 3.11 -14.61
N ALA A 271 12.26 3.37 -15.11
CA ALA A 271 13.13 2.36 -15.66
C ALA A 271 14.43 2.35 -14.86
N LEU A 272 14.60 1.32 -14.04
CA LEU A 272 15.69 1.17 -13.09
C LEU A 272 16.59 0.03 -13.54
N ASN A 273 17.91 0.27 -13.51
CA ASN A 273 18.90 -0.74 -13.83
C ASN A 273 19.67 -1.09 -12.55
N PHE A 274 19.84 -2.38 -12.29
CA PHE A 274 20.62 -2.90 -11.17
C PHE A 274 21.78 -3.71 -11.75
N ASN A 275 23.01 -3.28 -11.45
CA ASN A 275 24.22 -3.90 -11.95
C ASN A 275 25.02 -4.48 -10.78
N TYR A 276 25.76 -5.54 -11.07
CA TYR A 276 26.65 -6.22 -10.12
C TYR A 276 25.94 -6.77 -8.88
N VAL A 277 24.68 -7.20 -9.03
CA VAL A 277 23.89 -7.80 -7.96
C VAL A 277 24.42 -9.21 -7.68
N ALA A 278 24.61 -9.56 -6.40
CA ALA A 278 25.04 -10.88 -6.01
C ALA A 278 23.97 -11.93 -6.34
N ASP A 279 24.37 -13.18 -6.60
CA ASP A 279 23.42 -14.28 -6.78
C ASP A 279 22.55 -14.51 -5.54
N THR A 280 23.13 -14.38 -4.35
CA THR A 280 22.43 -14.49 -3.05
C THR A 280 21.35 -13.44 -2.83
N ASP A 281 21.47 -12.28 -3.47
CA ASP A 281 20.51 -11.19 -3.34
C ASP A 281 19.39 -11.29 -4.37
N LEU A 282 19.60 -12.05 -5.46
CA LEU A 282 18.69 -12.10 -6.61
C LEU A 282 17.87 -13.38 -6.68
N PHE A 283 18.42 -14.50 -6.21
CA PHE A 283 17.79 -15.81 -6.28
C PHE A 283 17.79 -16.48 -4.91
N PRO A 284 16.75 -17.27 -4.59
CA PRO A 284 16.72 -18.04 -3.36
C PRO A 284 17.81 -19.12 -3.38
N GLU A 285 18.30 -19.51 -2.21
CA GLU A 285 19.35 -20.52 -2.06
C GLU A 285 19.01 -21.82 -2.80
N ASN A 286 17.75 -22.27 -2.68
CA ASN A 286 17.27 -23.44 -3.39
C ASN A 286 15.75 -23.39 -3.60
N VAL A 287 15.34 -23.08 -4.84
CA VAL A 287 13.93 -23.00 -5.27
C VAL A 287 13.15 -24.31 -5.02
N PHE A 288 13.84 -25.45 -4.95
CA PHE A 288 13.24 -26.78 -4.77
C PHE A 288 13.44 -27.32 -3.34
N SER A 289 13.90 -26.48 -2.40
CA SER A 289 14.03 -26.88 -1.01
C SER A 289 12.65 -27.11 -0.39
N ASP A 290 12.56 -28.06 0.52
CA ASP A 290 11.41 -28.17 1.42
C ASP A 290 11.55 -27.25 2.66
N ASP A 291 12.75 -26.67 2.85
CA ASP A 291 13.02 -25.64 3.86
C ASP A 291 12.50 -24.28 3.37
N THR A 292 11.51 -23.73 4.08
CA THR A 292 10.79 -22.50 3.73
C THR A 292 11.71 -21.29 3.65
N SER A 293 12.71 -21.21 4.53
CA SER A 293 13.70 -20.12 4.55
C SER A 293 14.60 -20.06 3.31
N LYS A 294 14.66 -21.18 2.57
CA LYS A 294 15.51 -21.33 1.38
C LYS A 294 14.76 -21.12 0.07
N ASN A 295 13.44 -20.98 0.11
CA ASN A 295 12.61 -20.90 -1.10
C ASN A 295 11.46 -19.87 -1.04
N ILE A 296 10.64 -19.90 0.01
CA ILE A 296 9.35 -19.18 0.13
C ILE A 296 9.55 -17.91 0.96
N ASP A 297 10.37 -18.00 2.00
CA ASP A 297 10.77 -16.91 2.87
C ASP A 297 12.29 -16.69 2.81
N SER A 298 12.79 -16.50 1.60
CA SER A 298 14.19 -16.17 1.37
C SER A 298 14.32 -14.67 1.14
N ALA A 299 15.39 -14.04 1.63
CA ALA A 299 15.60 -12.58 1.59
C ALA A 299 15.91 -12.01 0.19
N ASP A 300 15.88 -12.83 -0.86
CA ASP A 300 16.25 -12.44 -2.21
C ASP A 300 15.14 -11.66 -2.95
N ILE A 301 15.54 -10.87 -3.95
CA ILE A 301 14.64 -10.04 -4.77
C ILE A 301 13.55 -10.87 -5.45
N ARG A 302 13.86 -12.08 -5.94
CA ARG A 302 12.86 -12.90 -6.64
C ARG A 302 11.76 -13.34 -5.67
N THR A 303 12.13 -13.75 -4.46
CA THR A 303 11.18 -14.21 -3.45
C THR A 303 10.41 -13.05 -2.81
N GLN A 304 11.12 -12.02 -2.35
CA GLN A 304 10.54 -10.89 -1.61
C GLN A 304 9.74 -9.92 -2.48
N PHE A 305 10.13 -9.74 -3.75
CA PHE A 305 9.42 -8.83 -4.66
C PHE A 305 8.60 -9.59 -5.70
N TYR A 306 9.25 -10.29 -6.64
CA TYR A 306 8.58 -10.84 -7.83
C TYR A 306 7.52 -11.91 -7.50
N ASN A 307 7.81 -12.82 -6.58
CA ASN A 307 6.84 -13.85 -6.18
C ASN A 307 5.68 -13.24 -5.39
N ARG A 308 5.92 -12.24 -4.54
CA ARG A 308 4.87 -11.60 -3.72
C ARG A 308 3.90 -10.78 -4.56
N ILE A 309 4.37 -10.11 -5.60
CA ILE A 309 3.48 -9.39 -6.54
C ILE A 309 2.90 -10.29 -7.66
N LEU A 310 3.16 -11.61 -7.61
CA LEU A 310 2.74 -12.58 -8.62
C LEU A 310 3.21 -12.18 -10.04
N GLY A 311 4.47 -11.77 -10.14
CA GLY A 311 5.09 -11.28 -11.36
C GLY A 311 4.52 -9.93 -11.80
N ARG A 312 3.68 -9.93 -12.85
CA ARG A 312 3.07 -8.70 -13.40
C ARG A 312 1.62 -8.51 -12.99
N HIS A 313 1.10 -9.40 -12.15
CA HIS A 313 -0.31 -9.46 -11.82
C HIS A 313 -0.71 -8.34 -10.84
N ASN A 314 -0.16 -8.38 -9.62
CA ASN A 314 -0.51 -7.42 -8.59
C ASN A 314 0.26 -6.11 -8.78
N PRO A 315 -0.39 -4.95 -8.55
CA PRO A 315 0.32 -3.70 -8.37
C PRO A 315 1.07 -3.70 -7.02
N VAL A 316 1.94 -2.72 -6.82
CA VAL A 316 2.77 -2.59 -5.63
C VAL A 316 2.90 -1.11 -5.26
N LEU A 317 2.80 -0.78 -3.97
CA LEU A 317 3.19 0.54 -3.49
C LEU A 317 4.73 0.59 -3.50
N PHE A 318 5.30 1.59 -4.14
CA PHE A 318 6.74 1.70 -4.38
C PHE A 318 7.22 3.11 -4.02
N SER A 319 8.35 3.17 -3.34
CA SER A 319 9.08 4.41 -3.08
C SER A 319 10.41 4.40 -3.83
N ILE A 320 10.72 5.52 -4.48
CA ILE A 320 12.03 5.74 -5.12
C ILE A 320 13.16 5.97 -4.11
N ASN A 321 12.83 6.15 -2.83
CA ASN A 321 13.76 6.34 -1.73
C ASN A 321 13.21 5.72 -0.44
N GLU A 322 13.90 4.71 0.07
CA GLU A 322 13.48 3.93 1.24
C GLU A 322 13.32 4.73 2.53
N SER A 323 14.02 5.86 2.65
CA SER A 323 13.97 6.73 3.82
C SER A 323 13.08 7.96 3.63
N SER A 324 12.30 8.01 2.54
CA SER A 324 11.51 9.20 2.23
C SER A 324 10.21 9.23 3.03
N THR A 325 9.92 10.40 3.60
CA THR A 325 8.62 10.74 4.18
C THR A 325 7.86 11.74 3.30
N ASP A 326 8.37 12.04 2.10
CA ASP A 326 7.72 12.93 1.14
C ASP A 326 6.79 12.10 0.24
N GLU A 327 5.49 12.41 0.24
CA GLU A 327 4.48 11.67 -0.54
C GLU A 327 4.81 11.55 -2.02
N SER A 328 5.46 12.55 -2.62
CA SER A 328 5.80 12.57 -4.04
C SER A 328 6.72 11.43 -4.49
N ASP A 329 7.49 10.86 -3.56
CA ASP A 329 8.42 9.76 -3.82
C ASP A 329 7.72 8.40 -3.92
N TYR A 330 6.45 8.33 -3.50
CA TYR A 330 5.63 7.14 -3.52
C TYR A 330 4.75 7.05 -4.77
N GLY A 331 4.34 5.83 -5.09
CA GLY A 331 3.23 5.57 -6.02
C GLY A 331 2.88 4.11 -6.07
N ILE A 332 1.67 3.79 -6.57
CA ILE A 332 1.29 2.42 -6.90
C ILE A 332 1.71 2.16 -8.33
N TYR A 333 2.54 1.14 -8.54
CA TYR A 333 3.06 0.76 -9.85
C TYR A 333 2.73 -0.68 -10.19
N ARG A 334 2.72 -0.99 -11.49
CA ARG A 334 2.71 -2.36 -12.01
C ARG A 334 3.97 -2.62 -12.83
N LEU A 335 4.51 -3.82 -12.66
CA LEU A 335 5.67 -4.31 -13.40
C LEU A 335 5.39 -4.44 -14.90
N GLN A 336 6.28 -3.87 -15.73
CA GLN A 336 6.17 -3.85 -17.19
C GLN A 336 7.01 -4.91 -17.91
N ASN A 337 7.99 -5.52 -17.23
CA ASN A 337 8.85 -6.55 -17.79
C ASN A 337 8.98 -7.73 -16.83
N ASP A 338 9.23 -8.93 -17.36
CA ASP A 338 9.53 -10.09 -16.51
C ASP A 338 10.97 -9.99 -15.94
N LEU A 339 11.24 -10.73 -14.87
CA LEU A 339 12.59 -10.86 -14.32
C LEU A 339 13.48 -11.60 -15.31
N VAL A 340 14.36 -10.85 -15.97
CA VAL A 340 15.42 -11.40 -16.83
C VAL A 340 16.75 -10.85 -16.34
N ALA A 341 17.57 -11.74 -15.79
CA ALA A 341 18.88 -11.41 -15.28
C ALA A 341 19.98 -11.97 -16.19
N ASN A 342 21.01 -11.16 -16.45
CA ASN A 342 22.16 -11.55 -17.24
C ASN A 342 23.37 -11.75 -16.33
N GLN A 343 23.96 -12.95 -16.36
CA GLN A 343 25.18 -13.23 -15.62
C GLN A 343 26.35 -12.54 -16.32
N ILE A 344 27.05 -11.66 -15.60
CA ILE A 344 28.20 -10.91 -16.13
C ILE A 344 29.54 -11.41 -15.58
N ALA A 345 29.51 -12.07 -14.42
CA ALA A 345 30.63 -12.77 -13.82
C ALA A 345 30.11 -13.92 -12.93
N SER A 346 31.03 -14.74 -12.41
CA SER A 346 30.66 -15.75 -11.41
C SER A 346 29.94 -15.09 -10.24
N ARG A 347 28.72 -15.56 -9.92
CA ARG A 347 27.87 -15.05 -8.82
C ARG A 347 27.44 -13.58 -8.94
N THR A 348 27.47 -13.00 -10.14
CA THR A 348 27.18 -11.58 -10.34
C THR A 348 26.29 -11.36 -11.55
N TRP A 349 25.21 -10.60 -11.36
CA TRP A 349 24.13 -10.44 -12.31
C TRP A 349 23.75 -8.98 -12.53
N ASN A 350 23.24 -8.69 -13.72
CA ASN A 350 22.58 -7.42 -14.03
C ASN A 350 21.13 -7.69 -14.43
N PHE A 351 20.21 -6.84 -13.99
CA PHE A 351 18.80 -6.89 -14.41
C PHE A 351 18.17 -5.50 -14.45
N ASN A 352 17.03 -5.41 -15.13
CA ASN A 352 16.27 -4.17 -15.26
C ASN A 352 14.88 -4.32 -14.64
N LEU A 353 14.40 -3.26 -14.01
CA LEU A 353 13.08 -3.15 -13.43
C LEU A 353 12.35 -1.96 -14.08
N ASN A 354 11.32 -2.25 -14.85
CA ASN A 354 10.45 -1.24 -15.45
C ASN A 354 9.11 -1.25 -14.73
N LEU A 355 8.77 -0.11 -14.13
CA LEU A 355 7.53 0.13 -13.43
C LEU A 355 6.74 1.20 -14.17
N ARG A 356 5.41 1.06 -14.16
CA ARG A 356 4.50 2.09 -14.62
C ARG A 356 3.40 2.25 -13.60
N GLU A 357 3.06 3.50 -13.30
CA GLU A 357 1.98 3.84 -12.38
C GLU A 357 0.73 3.07 -12.79
N ALA A 358 0.15 2.40 -11.80
CA ALA A 358 -1.00 1.55 -12.03
C ALA A 358 -2.20 2.42 -12.36
N TRP A 359 -3.07 1.84 -13.20
CA TRP A 359 -4.32 2.40 -13.69
C TRP A 359 -4.06 3.54 -14.70
#